data_AF-A0A6P0LD12-F1
#
_entry.id   AF-A0A6P0LD12-F1
#
_cell.length_a   1.000
_cell.length_b   1.000
_cell.length_c   1.000
_cell.angle_alpha   90.00
_cell.angle_beta   90.00
_cell.angle_gamma   90.00
#
_symmetry.space_group_name_H-M   'P 1'
#
loop_
_entity.id
_entity.type
_entity.pdbx_description
1 polymer ?
#
loop_
_entity_poly.entity_id
_entity_poly.type
_entity_poly.pdbx_seq_one_letter_code
_entity_poly.pdbx_strand_id
1 'polypeptide(L)'
;MKKSKATELSMSEDGYLPLHKQEHTEPLYVVPKDLCTRCGACDPICPVDCISFDEHQYPVIDTKTCVDCGLCVKVCPGIEFDYTAQYKKMFGVEQPPEGLGGIYESAFLTFANNPQVQAEGSGGGLVSQLLIGMVKEGIIDAALTVGYEPDDPITPTPVICRTEAEIRATSGSKYCVVPHAKVIRDVKKLEGKFAFVGVGCQIEGLRKLEKVYKRLVRREIFTIGLACHGTLEKEGTTELLSHRRLPQEKIKRFFYRGGNFPGKFQIETLDGQRLDLHRFDYKDGAYNYLYHLYTPQRCLMCPDYSAEFADISVSDFWVRGEDGEYLHPEGTS
;
A
#
# COMPACT_ATOMS: atom_id res chain seq x y z
N MET A 1 -27.41 -32.22 14.75
CA MET A 1 -26.18 -31.51 14.32
C MET A 1 -25.64 -32.19 13.07
N LYS A 2 -25.96 -31.67 11.88
CA LYS A 2 -25.36 -32.14 10.62
C LYS A 2 -24.01 -31.46 10.46
N LYS A 3 -22.92 -32.23 10.50
CA LYS A 3 -21.57 -31.77 10.14
C LYS A 3 -21.58 -31.33 8.68
N SER A 4 -21.25 -30.08 8.38
CA SER A 4 -20.98 -29.64 7.01
C SER A 4 -19.74 -30.38 6.53
N LYS A 5 -19.88 -31.17 5.45
CA LYS A 5 -18.72 -31.71 4.74
C LYS A 5 -18.04 -30.53 4.06
N ALA A 6 -16.81 -30.23 4.47
CA ALA A 6 -15.91 -29.45 3.65
C ALA A 6 -15.75 -30.19 2.32
N THR A 7 -16.13 -29.55 1.23
CA THR A 7 -15.97 -30.08 -0.12
C THR A 7 -14.48 -30.00 -0.44
N GLU A 8 -13.81 -31.15 -0.55
CA GLU A 8 -12.44 -31.21 -1.05
C GLU A 8 -12.41 -30.69 -2.49
N LEU A 9 -11.78 -29.53 -2.64
CA LEU A 9 -11.61 -28.79 -3.89
C LEU A 9 -10.44 -29.43 -4.66
N SER A 10 -10.72 -30.17 -5.73
CA SER A 10 -9.68 -30.76 -6.60
C SER A 10 -9.19 -29.74 -7.64
N MET A 11 -7.86 -29.59 -7.72
CA MET A 11 -7.19 -28.67 -8.65
C MET A 11 -7.23 -29.21 -10.09
N SER A 12 -7.39 -28.34 -11.08
CA SER A 12 -7.22 -28.69 -12.50
C SER A 12 -5.76 -29.00 -12.85
N GLU A 13 -5.52 -29.59 -14.02
CA GLU A 13 -4.18 -29.86 -14.57
C GLU A 13 -3.32 -28.58 -14.73
N ASP A 14 -3.95 -27.41 -14.85
CA ASP A 14 -3.31 -26.08 -14.89
C ASP A 14 -3.12 -25.47 -13.49
N GLY A 15 -3.45 -26.21 -12.42
CA GLY A 15 -3.31 -25.79 -11.04
C GLY A 15 -4.44 -24.89 -10.52
N TYR A 16 -5.57 -24.79 -11.22
CA TYR A 16 -6.66 -23.88 -10.87
C TYR A 16 -7.95 -24.60 -10.49
N LEU A 17 -8.69 -24.03 -9.54
CA LEU A 17 -10.03 -24.49 -9.22
C LEU A 17 -11.02 -23.99 -10.26
N PRO A 18 -11.80 -24.86 -10.94
CA PRO A 18 -12.83 -24.42 -11.87
C PRO A 18 -13.96 -23.76 -11.08
N LEU A 19 -14.13 -22.44 -11.21
CA LEU A 19 -15.09 -21.65 -10.42
C LEU A 19 -16.52 -21.86 -10.94
N HIS A 20 -16.68 -22.14 -12.23
CA HIS A 20 -17.98 -22.26 -12.92
C HIS A 20 -18.78 -23.54 -12.70
N LYS A 21 -18.18 -24.56 -12.08
CA LYS A 21 -18.86 -25.87 -11.95
C LYS A 21 -19.74 -25.99 -10.70
N GLN A 22 -19.88 -24.94 -9.90
CA GLN A 22 -20.64 -24.98 -8.64
C GLN A 22 -21.44 -23.70 -8.41
N GLU A 23 -22.67 -23.85 -7.92
CA GLU A 23 -23.41 -22.74 -7.31
C GLU A 23 -22.73 -22.39 -5.98
N HIS A 24 -22.14 -21.21 -5.91
CA HIS A 24 -21.52 -20.70 -4.67
C HIS A 24 -22.57 -19.91 -3.89
N THR A 25 -22.81 -20.32 -2.64
CA THR A 25 -23.67 -19.58 -1.70
C THR A 25 -22.94 -18.45 -0.98
N GLU A 26 -21.61 -18.42 -1.06
CA GLU A 26 -20.71 -17.48 -0.40
C GLU A 26 -19.89 -16.68 -1.43
N PRO A 27 -19.40 -15.47 -1.07
CA PRO A 27 -18.53 -14.69 -1.94
C PRO A 27 -17.24 -15.45 -2.26
N LEU A 28 -16.88 -15.48 -3.54
CA LEU A 28 -15.67 -16.15 -3.99
C LEU A 28 -14.49 -15.17 -4.05
N TYR A 29 -13.37 -15.55 -3.45
CA TYR A 29 -12.14 -14.76 -3.43
C TYR A 29 -11.08 -15.36 -4.36
N VAL A 30 -10.17 -14.51 -4.87
CA VAL A 30 -9.05 -14.94 -5.73
C VAL A 30 -8.10 -15.89 -5.01
N VAL A 31 -7.90 -15.66 -3.71
CA VAL A 31 -7.05 -16.44 -2.80
C VAL A 31 -7.68 -16.50 -1.41
N PRO A 32 -7.29 -17.47 -0.57
CA PRO A 32 -7.59 -17.44 0.85
C PRO A 32 -7.28 -16.07 1.48
N LYS A 33 -8.17 -15.60 2.37
CA LYS A 33 -8.09 -14.24 2.94
C LYS A 33 -6.78 -14.01 3.71
N ASP A 34 -6.29 -15.01 4.43
CA ASP A 34 -5.02 -15.00 5.16
C ASP A 34 -3.79 -14.82 4.26
N LEU A 35 -3.88 -15.23 2.99
CA LEU A 35 -2.82 -15.05 2.00
C LEU A 35 -2.98 -13.76 1.17
N CYS A 36 -4.16 -13.15 1.16
CA CYS A 36 -4.42 -11.96 0.35
C CYS A 36 -3.70 -10.72 0.88
N THR A 37 -2.84 -10.11 0.05
CA THR A 37 -2.18 -8.84 0.38
C THR A 37 -3.07 -7.63 0.18
N ARG A 38 -4.26 -7.80 -0.42
CA ARG A 38 -5.18 -6.72 -0.81
C ARG A 38 -4.50 -5.61 -1.62
N CYS A 39 -3.45 -5.94 -2.39
CA CYS A 39 -2.76 -5.01 -3.28
C CYS A 39 -3.64 -4.53 -4.44
N GLY A 40 -4.66 -5.31 -4.82
CA GLY A 40 -5.61 -4.97 -5.89
C GLY A 40 -5.16 -5.35 -7.30
N ALA A 41 -4.03 -6.04 -7.49
CA ALA A 41 -3.52 -6.40 -8.81
C ALA A 41 -4.47 -7.30 -9.65
N CYS A 42 -5.31 -8.09 -8.99
CA CYS A 42 -6.23 -9.02 -9.64
C CYS A 42 -7.33 -8.34 -10.46
N ASP A 43 -7.80 -7.17 -10.02
CA ASP A 43 -8.89 -6.44 -10.67
C ASP A 43 -8.51 -5.89 -12.06
N PRO A 44 -7.44 -5.08 -12.23
CA PRO A 44 -7.10 -4.49 -13.51
C PRO A 44 -6.66 -5.51 -14.57
N ILE A 45 -6.34 -6.76 -14.22
CA ILE A 45 -6.05 -7.80 -15.21
C ILE A 45 -7.30 -8.53 -15.71
N CYS A 46 -8.43 -8.41 -15.00
CA CYS A 46 -9.65 -9.12 -15.36
C CYS A 46 -10.19 -8.61 -16.71
N PRO A 47 -10.37 -9.49 -17.72
CA PRO A 47 -10.81 -9.07 -19.06
C PRO A 47 -12.32 -8.79 -19.14
N VAL A 48 -13.09 -9.23 -18.14
CA VAL A 48 -14.55 -9.11 -18.07
C VAL A 48 -15.02 -8.27 -16.89
N ASP A 49 -14.09 -7.54 -16.24
CA ASP A 49 -14.36 -6.60 -15.13
C ASP A 49 -15.26 -7.18 -14.01
N CYS A 50 -15.11 -8.48 -13.71
CA CYS A 50 -15.95 -9.20 -12.74
C CYS A 50 -15.41 -9.21 -11.29
N ILE A 51 -14.44 -8.35 -10.97
CA ILE A 51 -13.84 -8.29 -9.64
C ILE A 51 -14.21 -6.96 -9.00
N SER A 52 -14.73 -7.03 -7.77
CA SER A 52 -15.00 -5.88 -6.91
C SER A 52 -14.27 -6.06 -5.57
N PHE A 53 -14.43 -5.13 -4.64
CA PHE A 53 -13.84 -5.21 -3.30
C PHE A 53 -14.96 -5.16 -2.26
N ASP A 54 -14.89 -6.06 -1.27
CA ASP A 54 -15.81 -6.04 -0.12
C ASP A 54 -15.51 -4.87 0.82
N GLU A 55 -16.30 -4.75 1.89
CA GLU A 55 -16.13 -3.69 2.88
C GLU A 55 -14.75 -3.71 3.56
N HIS A 56 -14.08 -4.87 3.62
CA HIS A 56 -12.74 -5.04 4.19
C HIS A 56 -11.64 -5.02 3.11
N GLN A 57 -11.97 -4.57 1.90
CA GLN A 57 -11.05 -4.43 0.78
C GLN A 57 -10.49 -5.77 0.26
N TYR A 58 -11.17 -6.90 0.50
CA TYR A 58 -10.85 -8.17 -0.16
C TYR A 58 -11.48 -8.23 -1.55
N PRO A 59 -10.76 -8.75 -2.56
CA PRO A 59 -11.30 -8.88 -3.90
C PRO A 59 -12.36 -10.00 -3.97
N VAL A 60 -13.57 -9.65 -4.38
CA VAL A 60 -14.70 -10.57 -4.58
C VAL A 60 -14.95 -10.75 -6.07
N ILE A 61 -15.11 -12.01 -6.50
CA ILE A 61 -15.36 -12.39 -7.88
C ILE A 61 -16.86 -12.60 -8.10
N ASP A 62 -17.45 -11.91 -9.08
CA ASP A 62 -18.75 -12.28 -9.63
C ASP A 62 -18.61 -13.54 -10.49
N THR A 63 -19.02 -14.67 -9.93
CA THR A 63 -18.93 -15.98 -10.57
C THR A 63 -19.81 -16.12 -11.81
N LYS A 64 -20.86 -15.30 -11.96
CA LYS A 64 -21.73 -15.34 -13.16
C LYS A 64 -21.07 -14.71 -14.37
N THR A 65 -20.24 -13.69 -14.14
CA THR A 65 -19.56 -12.94 -15.21
C THR A 65 -18.14 -13.46 -15.46
N CYS A 66 -17.51 -14.10 -14.46
CA CYS A 66 -16.20 -14.72 -14.60
C CYS A 66 -16.15 -15.65 -15.82
N VAL A 67 -14.97 -15.84 -16.41
CA VAL A 67 -14.75 -16.77 -17.54
C VAL A 67 -13.65 -17.79 -17.25
N ASP A 68 -13.27 -17.95 -15.98
CA ASP A 68 -12.25 -18.89 -15.49
C ASP A 68 -10.90 -18.82 -16.24
N CYS A 69 -10.51 -17.60 -16.66
CA CYS A 69 -9.26 -17.41 -17.40
C CYS A 69 -7.97 -17.50 -16.55
N GLY A 70 -8.08 -17.54 -15.21
CA GLY A 70 -6.94 -17.67 -14.29
C GLY A 70 -5.99 -16.45 -14.19
N LEU A 71 -6.26 -15.35 -14.91
CA LEU A 71 -5.34 -14.20 -14.93
C LEU A 71 -5.19 -13.50 -13.56
N CYS A 72 -6.28 -13.38 -12.79
CA CYS A 72 -6.28 -12.77 -11.46
C CYS A 72 -5.36 -13.52 -10.48
N VAL A 73 -5.36 -14.85 -10.58
CA VAL A 73 -4.48 -15.76 -9.83
C VAL A 73 -3.04 -15.61 -10.30
N LYS A 74 -2.81 -15.61 -11.62
CA LYS A 74 -1.46 -15.47 -12.20
C LYS A 74 -0.74 -14.21 -11.75
N VAL A 75 -1.44 -13.09 -11.55
CA VAL A 75 -0.84 -11.83 -11.09
C VAL A 75 -0.84 -11.67 -9.57
N CYS A 76 -1.41 -12.61 -8.80
CA CYS A 76 -1.52 -12.48 -7.35
C CYS A 76 -0.17 -12.75 -6.67
N PRO A 77 0.46 -11.78 -5.98
CA PRO A 77 1.66 -12.04 -5.17
C PRO A 77 1.33 -12.82 -3.88
N GLY A 78 0.04 -12.90 -3.54
CA GLY A 78 -0.47 -13.68 -2.42
C GLY A 78 -0.21 -15.19 -2.57
N ILE A 79 -0.27 -15.68 -3.81
CA ILE A 79 -0.08 -17.10 -4.17
C ILE A 79 1.40 -17.43 -4.30
N GLU A 80 2.11 -16.61 -5.07
CA GLU A 80 3.50 -16.86 -5.42
C GLU A 80 4.13 -15.55 -5.87
N PHE A 81 5.35 -15.32 -5.40
CA PHE A 81 6.26 -14.34 -5.97
C PHE A 81 7.66 -14.96 -5.95
N ASP A 82 8.19 -15.31 -7.13
CA ASP A 82 9.52 -15.91 -7.24
C ASP A 82 10.62 -14.85 -7.02
N TYR A 83 11.06 -14.72 -5.78
CA TYR A 83 12.13 -13.79 -5.38
C TYR A 83 13.40 -14.05 -6.19
N THR A 84 13.82 -15.32 -6.31
CA THR A 84 15.05 -15.71 -7.02
C THR A 84 15.02 -15.25 -8.47
N ALA A 85 13.92 -15.51 -9.20
CA ALA A 85 13.80 -15.07 -10.59
C ALA A 85 13.77 -13.54 -10.72
N GLN A 86 13.19 -12.82 -9.75
CA GLN A 86 13.14 -11.36 -9.78
C GLN A 86 14.51 -10.75 -9.48
N TYR A 87 15.23 -11.29 -8.50
CA TYR A 87 16.60 -10.92 -8.18
C TYR A 87 17.54 -11.12 -9.36
N LYS A 88 17.45 -12.28 -10.01
CA LYS A 88 18.22 -12.56 -11.23
C LYS A 88 17.90 -11.60 -12.36
N LYS A 89 16.62 -11.29 -12.55
CA LYS A 89 16.17 -10.38 -13.61
C LYS A 89 16.62 -8.94 -13.37
N MET A 90 16.53 -8.45 -12.13
CA MET A 90 16.71 -7.03 -11.79
C MET A 90 18.17 -6.71 -11.44
N PHE A 91 18.86 -7.62 -10.77
CA PHE A 91 20.20 -7.39 -10.22
C PHE A 91 21.25 -8.38 -10.76
N GLY A 92 20.86 -9.38 -11.56
CA GLY A 92 21.79 -10.37 -12.12
C GLY A 92 22.34 -11.38 -11.11
N VAL A 93 21.71 -11.51 -9.94
CA VAL A 93 22.14 -12.42 -8.87
C VAL A 93 21.28 -13.68 -8.81
N GLU A 94 21.90 -14.83 -8.50
CA GLU A 94 21.19 -16.12 -8.47
C GLU A 94 20.46 -16.40 -7.15
N GLN A 95 20.73 -15.64 -6.09
CA GLN A 95 20.10 -15.79 -4.77
C GLN A 95 19.79 -14.43 -4.16
N PRO A 96 18.67 -14.29 -3.42
CA PRO A 96 18.41 -13.12 -2.60
C PRO A 96 19.56 -12.87 -1.59
N PRO A 97 19.87 -11.60 -1.26
CA PRO A 97 20.86 -11.29 -0.23
C PRO A 97 20.39 -11.75 1.16
N GLU A 98 21.34 -11.90 2.09
CA GLU A 98 21.01 -12.08 3.50
C GLU A 98 20.55 -10.75 4.11
N GLY A 99 19.40 -10.75 4.79
CA GLY A 99 18.83 -9.57 5.45
C GLY A 99 17.54 -9.06 4.80
N LEU A 100 17.05 -7.90 5.26
CA LEU A 100 15.76 -7.31 4.86
C LEU A 100 15.90 -6.04 4.00
N GLY A 101 17.14 -5.68 3.62
CA GLY A 101 17.46 -4.43 2.93
C GLY A 101 17.55 -4.54 1.41
N GLY A 102 17.38 -5.73 0.83
CA GLY A 102 17.55 -5.98 -0.59
C GLY A 102 18.94 -5.64 -1.15
N ILE A 103 18.99 -5.45 -2.48
CA ILE A 103 20.19 -5.01 -3.20
C ILE A 103 19.99 -3.58 -3.66
N TYR A 104 20.96 -2.72 -3.39
CA TYR A 104 20.97 -1.32 -3.81
C TYR A 104 22.38 -0.89 -4.21
N GLU A 105 22.47 0.08 -5.11
CA GLU A 105 23.75 0.66 -5.54
C GLU A 105 24.32 1.62 -4.48
N SER A 106 23.46 2.40 -3.84
CA SER A 106 23.85 3.38 -2.81
C SER A 106 22.68 3.65 -1.86
N ALA A 107 23.01 4.01 -0.61
CA ALA A 107 22.07 4.43 0.41
C ALA A 107 22.43 5.85 0.88
N PHE A 108 21.41 6.68 1.05
CA PHE A 108 21.58 8.08 1.42
C PHE A 108 20.64 8.41 2.57
N LEU A 109 21.10 9.30 3.45
CA LEU A 109 20.25 9.96 4.43
C LEU A 109 19.82 11.32 3.88
N THR A 110 18.52 11.57 3.84
CA THR A 110 17.97 12.71 3.10
C THR A 110 16.80 13.38 3.82
N PHE A 111 16.48 14.60 3.37
CA PHE A 111 15.28 15.33 3.74
C PHE A 111 14.91 16.33 2.63
N ALA A 112 13.65 16.74 2.59
CA ALA A 112 13.15 17.71 1.64
C ALA A 112 13.74 19.11 1.93
N ASN A 113 14.22 19.77 0.88
CA ASN A 113 14.73 21.14 0.99
C ASN A 113 13.62 22.20 1.13
N ASN A 114 12.37 21.86 0.78
CA ASN A 114 11.20 22.69 1.03
C ASN A 114 10.69 22.42 2.46
N PRO A 115 10.75 23.40 3.39
CA PRO A 115 10.34 23.19 4.77
C PRO A 115 8.87 22.77 4.92
N GLN A 116 8.00 23.22 4.02
CA GLN A 116 6.60 22.83 4.03
C GLN A 116 6.41 21.36 3.64
N VAL A 117 7.17 20.88 2.65
CA VAL A 117 7.14 19.47 2.22
C VAL A 117 7.74 18.57 3.30
N GLN A 118 8.82 18.99 3.96
CA GLN A 118 9.41 18.27 5.09
C GLN A 118 8.39 18.13 6.23
N ALA A 119 7.77 19.23 6.66
CA ALA A 119 6.82 19.24 7.77
C ALA A 119 5.52 18.45 7.50
N GLU A 120 5.15 18.28 6.23
CA GLU A 120 3.99 17.46 5.82
C GLU A 120 4.32 15.97 5.67
N GLY A 121 5.61 15.62 5.62
CA GLY A 121 6.10 14.27 5.53
C GLY A 121 5.93 13.47 6.83
N SER A 122 6.01 12.15 6.73
CA SER A 122 6.05 11.25 7.91
C SER A 122 7.45 10.98 8.47
N GLY A 123 8.45 11.60 7.84
CA GLY A 123 9.89 11.49 8.06
C GLY A 123 10.52 12.71 7.37
N GLY A 124 11.52 12.52 6.50
CA GLY A 124 12.18 13.63 5.80
C GLY A 124 11.39 14.30 4.66
N GLY A 125 10.20 13.81 4.30
CA GLY A 125 9.42 14.37 3.18
C GLY A 125 9.99 14.05 1.79
N LEU A 126 10.96 13.12 1.70
CA LEU A 126 11.69 12.77 0.47
C LEU A 126 10.76 12.37 -0.67
N VAL A 127 9.81 11.47 -0.44
CA VAL A 127 8.91 10.93 -1.48
C VAL A 127 8.14 12.05 -2.17
N SER A 128 7.49 12.92 -1.38
CA SER A 128 6.75 14.06 -1.93
C SER A 128 7.67 15.01 -2.68
N GLN A 129 8.87 15.30 -2.15
CA GLN A 129 9.84 16.19 -2.80
C GLN A 129 10.35 15.63 -4.13
N LEU A 130 10.64 14.33 -4.19
CA LEU A 130 11.02 13.63 -5.42
C LEU A 130 9.92 13.71 -6.48
N LEU A 131 8.69 13.36 -6.11
CA LEU A 131 7.56 13.41 -7.04
C LEU A 131 7.30 14.82 -7.58
N ILE A 132 7.38 15.84 -6.71
CA ILE A 132 7.24 17.25 -7.11
C ILE A 132 8.32 17.62 -8.13
N GLY A 133 9.57 17.23 -7.87
CA GLY A 133 10.68 17.44 -8.81
C GLY A 133 10.44 16.72 -10.14
N MET A 134 10.09 15.43 -10.11
CA MET A 134 9.86 14.61 -11.31
C MET A 134 8.73 15.16 -12.18
N VAL A 135 7.65 15.67 -11.58
CA VAL A 135 6.55 16.32 -12.32
C VAL A 135 7.01 17.64 -12.93
N LYS A 136 7.71 18.49 -12.17
CA LYS A 136 8.17 19.80 -12.66
C LYS A 136 9.18 19.71 -13.80
N GLU A 137 10.07 18.72 -13.73
CA GLU A 137 11.08 18.45 -14.76
C GLU A 137 10.54 17.64 -15.95
N GLY A 138 9.26 17.24 -15.93
CA GLY A 138 8.65 16.45 -17.00
C GLY A 138 9.19 15.02 -17.11
N ILE A 139 9.78 14.48 -16.03
CA ILE A 139 10.21 13.08 -15.94
C ILE A 139 9.00 12.16 -15.87
N ILE A 140 7.95 12.59 -15.15
CA ILE A 140 6.65 11.92 -15.08
C ILE A 140 5.53 12.91 -15.38
N ASP A 141 4.46 12.42 -15.98
CA ASP A 141 3.21 13.18 -16.18
C ASP A 141 2.33 13.14 -14.94
N ALA A 142 2.44 12.08 -14.12
CA ALA A 142 1.66 11.92 -12.91
C ALA A 142 2.25 10.94 -11.89
N ALA A 143 1.97 11.19 -10.62
CA ALA A 143 2.25 10.29 -9.51
C ALA A 143 0.96 9.53 -9.10
N LEU A 144 1.11 8.25 -8.79
CA LEU A 144 0.07 7.38 -8.23
C LEU A 144 0.37 7.24 -6.74
N THR A 145 -0.42 7.90 -5.91
CA THR A 145 -0.20 8.00 -4.46
C THR A 145 -1.47 7.61 -3.69
N VAL A 146 -1.44 7.75 -2.36
CA VAL A 146 -2.60 7.48 -1.49
C VAL A 146 -3.03 8.77 -0.78
N GLY A 147 -4.23 9.23 -1.10
CA GLY A 147 -4.91 10.33 -0.42
C GLY A 147 -6.04 9.83 0.48
N TYR A 148 -7.09 10.63 0.61
CA TYR A 148 -8.34 10.29 1.27
C TYR A 148 -9.49 10.45 0.28
N GLU A 149 -10.60 9.73 0.50
CA GLU A 149 -11.81 9.91 -0.29
C GLU A 149 -12.32 11.36 -0.14
N PRO A 150 -12.83 12.01 -1.22
CA PRO A 150 -13.23 13.42 -1.17
C PRO A 150 -14.26 13.76 -0.09
N ASP A 151 -15.18 12.83 0.17
CA ASP A 151 -16.28 12.99 1.14
C ASP A 151 -16.03 12.18 2.44
N ASP A 152 -14.88 11.53 2.58
CA ASP A 152 -14.49 10.79 3.77
C ASP A 152 -13.01 11.05 4.15
N PRO A 153 -12.76 11.89 5.18
CA PRO A 153 -11.42 12.34 5.55
C PRO A 153 -10.60 11.29 6.32
N ILE A 154 -11.16 10.10 6.58
CA ILE A 154 -10.47 9.02 7.30
C ILE A 154 -10.22 7.80 6.43
N THR A 155 -10.95 7.62 5.32
CA THR A 155 -10.80 6.48 4.41
C THR A 155 -9.75 6.75 3.35
N PRO A 156 -8.58 6.08 3.39
CA PRO A 156 -7.54 6.28 2.40
C PRO A 156 -7.93 5.69 1.05
N THR A 157 -7.55 6.36 -0.03
CA THR A 157 -7.85 5.92 -1.39
C THR A 157 -6.68 6.22 -2.34
N PRO A 158 -6.44 5.39 -3.36
CA PRO A 158 -5.46 5.71 -4.39
C PRO A 158 -5.89 6.94 -5.20
N VAL A 159 -4.94 7.84 -5.45
CA VAL A 159 -5.14 9.10 -6.18
C VAL A 159 -4.08 9.23 -7.27
N ILE A 160 -4.44 9.88 -8.39
CA ILE A 160 -3.50 10.26 -9.43
C ILE A 160 -3.24 11.76 -9.32
N CYS A 161 -2.00 12.15 -8.99
CA CYS A 161 -1.58 13.54 -8.79
C CYS A 161 -0.74 14.03 -9.99
N ARG A 162 -1.00 15.24 -10.48
CA ARG A 162 -0.31 15.90 -11.60
C ARG A 162 0.36 17.21 -11.20
N THR A 163 0.09 17.70 -10.00
CA THR A 163 0.59 18.99 -9.52
C THR A 163 1.21 18.85 -8.14
N GLU A 164 2.06 19.82 -7.78
CA GLU A 164 2.64 19.92 -6.44
C GLU A 164 1.55 19.95 -5.34
N ALA A 165 0.47 20.70 -5.57
CA ALA A 165 -0.63 20.80 -4.61
C ALA A 165 -1.32 19.45 -4.37
N GLU A 166 -1.57 18.69 -5.43
CA GLU A 166 -2.15 17.34 -5.33
C GLU A 166 -1.19 16.36 -4.65
N ILE A 167 0.11 16.38 -4.99
CA ILE A 167 1.10 15.52 -4.33
C ILE A 167 1.15 15.82 -2.83
N ARG A 168 1.23 17.09 -2.45
CA ARG A 168 1.26 17.52 -1.04
C ARG A 168 -0.01 17.16 -0.28
N ALA A 169 -1.17 17.21 -0.93
CA ALA A 169 -2.43 16.76 -0.33
C ALA A 169 -2.40 15.27 0.04
N THR A 170 -1.60 14.47 -0.67
CA THR A 170 -1.39 13.04 -0.40
C THR A 170 -0.20 12.73 0.51
N SER A 171 0.52 13.74 1.03
CA SER A 171 1.66 13.54 1.94
C SER A 171 1.28 12.84 3.25
N GLY A 172 2.27 12.16 3.84
CA GLY A 172 2.16 11.42 5.09
C GLY A 172 1.72 9.97 4.91
N SER A 173 2.09 9.10 5.84
CA SER A 173 1.73 7.68 5.83
C SER A 173 0.23 7.49 6.06
N LYS A 174 -0.34 6.45 5.44
CA LYS A 174 -1.68 5.94 5.72
C LYS A 174 -1.57 4.49 6.15
N TYR A 175 -1.63 4.22 7.46
CA TYR A 175 -1.53 2.86 8.00
C TYR A 175 -2.90 2.17 7.92
N CYS A 176 -3.39 1.99 6.71
CA CYS A 176 -4.59 1.25 6.40
C CYS A 176 -4.34 0.41 5.13
N VAL A 177 -5.10 -0.66 4.96
CA VAL A 177 -5.08 -1.44 3.72
C VAL A 177 -5.73 -0.64 2.60
N VAL A 178 -5.01 -0.47 1.49
CA VAL A 178 -5.48 0.27 0.32
C VAL A 178 -5.16 -0.51 -0.96
N PRO A 179 -6.17 -1.11 -1.63
CA PRO A 179 -5.99 -1.71 -2.94
C PRO A 179 -5.73 -0.64 -4.00
N HIS A 180 -4.69 -0.82 -4.81
CA HIS A 180 -4.32 0.14 -5.87
C HIS A 180 -5.03 -0.14 -7.20
N ALA A 181 -6.02 -1.03 -7.20
CA ALA A 181 -6.77 -1.46 -8.38
C ALA A 181 -7.30 -0.30 -9.22
N LYS A 182 -7.91 0.71 -8.57
CA LYS A 182 -8.50 1.89 -9.21
C LYS A 182 -7.48 2.65 -10.06
N VAL A 183 -6.37 3.09 -9.46
CA VAL A 183 -5.35 3.86 -10.18
C VAL A 183 -4.64 3.05 -11.24
N ILE A 184 -4.42 1.74 -11.02
CA ILE A 184 -3.84 0.87 -12.05
C ILE A 184 -4.79 0.75 -13.24
N ARG A 185 -6.10 0.59 -12.99
CA ARG A 185 -7.14 0.53 -14.03
C ARG A 185 -7.21 1.84 -14.82
N ASP A 186 -7.12 2.97 -14.15
CA ASP A 186 -7.17 4.29 -14.80
C ASP A 186 -5.91 4.54 -15.62
N VAL A 187 -4.74 4.20 -15.09
CA VAL A 187 -3.48 4.26 -15.82
C VAL A 187 -3.58 3.44 -17.11
N LYS A 188 -4.23 2.26 -17.14
CA LYS A 188 -4.45 1.48 -18.39
C LYS A 188 -5.07 2.32 -19.52
N LYS A 189 -5.88 3.32 -19.20
CA LYS A 189 -6.57 4.19 -20.17
C LYS A 189 -5.79 5.44 -20.56
N LEU A 190 -4.75 5.80 -19.80
CA LEU A 190 -3.96 7.02 -20.00
C LEU A 190 -2.67 6.77 -20.78
N GLU A 191 -2.17 7.77 -21.49
CA GLU A 191 -0.81 7.78 -22.03
C GLU A 191 0.10 8.62 -21.12
N GLY A 192 1.41 8.39 -21.19
CA GLY A 192 2.40 9.11 -20.39
C GLY A 192 3.28 8.22 -19.51
N LYS A 193 4.12 8.90 -18.73
CA LYS A 193 5.06 8.38 -17.75
C LYS A 193 4.50 8.57 -16.34
N PHE A 194 4.61 7.55 -15.52
CA PHE A 194 3.99 7.55 -14.18
C PHE A 194 5.02 7.20 -13.10
N ALA A 195 4.85 7.74 -11.90
CA ALA A 195 5.52 7.21 -10.71
C ALA A 195 4.49 6.52 -9.81
N PHE A 196 4.72 5.27 -9.44
CA PHE A 196 3.90 4.51 -8.51
C PHE A 196 4.55 4.50 -7.13
N VAL A 197 3.85 5.01 -6.13
CA VAL A 197 4.27 4.90 -4.72
C VAL A 197 3.50 3.78 -4.06
N GLY A 198 4.21 2.79 -3.51
CA GLY A 198 3.56 1.66 -2.83
C GLY A 198 4.49 0.93 -1.89
N VAL A 199 3.93 0.04 -1.08
CA VAL A 199 4.70 -0.88 -0.22
C VAL A 199 5.06 -2.16 -0.99
N GLY A 200 5.97 -2.98 -0.45
CA GLY A 200 6.50 -4.18 -1.11
C GLY A 200 5.45 -5.05 -1.82
N CYS A 201 4.41 -5.49 -1.10
CA CYS A 201 3.37 -6.34 -1.70
C CYS A 201 2.55 -5.69 -2.84
N GLN A 202 2.51 -4.36 -2.90
CA GLN A 202 1.89 -3.61 -4.01
C GLN A 202 2.84 -3.51 -5.20
N ILE A 203 4.14 -3.30 -4.93
CA ILE A 203 5.20 -3.33 -5.94
C ILE A 203 5.29 -4.72 -6.58
N GLU A 204 5.27 -5.80 -5.77
CA GLU A 204 5.21 -7.18 -6.25
C GLU A 204 4.03 -7.41 -7.20
N GLY A 205 2.83 -6.96 -6.80
CA GLY A 205 1.63 -7.03 -7.62
C GLY A 205 1.77 -6.29 -8.95
N LEU A 206 2.37 -5.10 -8.94
CA LEU A 206 2.67 -4.32 -10.14
C LEU A 206 3.69 -5.04 -11.04
N ARG A 207 4.77 -5.60 -10.49
CA ARG A 207 5.77 -6.36 -11.27
C ARG A 207 5.17 -7.61 -11.90
N LYS A 208 4.26 -8.31 -11.22
CA LYS A 208 3.52 -9.44 -11.81
C LYS A 208 2.56 -8.98 -12.90
N LEU A 209 1.88 -7.85 -12.72
CA LEU A 209 1.04 -7.24 -13.75
C LEU A 209 1.84 -6.88 -15.00
N GLU A 210 3.01 -6.27 -14.87
CA GLU A 210 3.91 -5.98 -15.99
C GLU A 210 4.23 -7.26 -16.76
N LYS A 211 4.64 -8.36 -16.10
CA LYS A 211 4.96 -9.62 -16.78
C LYS A 211 3.83 -10.16 -17.67
N VAL A 212 2.57 -10.00 -17.25
CA VAL A 212 1.41 -10.56 -17.97
C VAL A 212 0.82 -9.55 -18.97
N TYR A 213 0.81 -8.27 -18.61
CA TYR A 213 0.10 -7.23 -19.33
C TYR A 213 1.05 -6.35 -20.15
N LYS A 214 1.27 -6.76 -21.40
CA LYS A 214 2.20 -6.10 -22.35
C LYS A 214 2.02 -4.59 -22.50
N ARG A 215 0.81 -4.05 -22.30
CA ARG A 215 0.57 -2.60 -22.39
C ARG A 215 1.16 -1.85 -21.19
N LEU A 216 1.19 -2.44 -19.99
CA LEU A 216 1.91 -1.85 -18.85
C LEU A 216 3.42 -1.92 -19.06
N VAL A 217 3.96 -3.02 -19.60
CA VAL A 217 5.40 -3.14 -19.94
C VAL A 217 5.88 -2.05 -20.89
N ARG A 218 5.03 -1.62 -21.82
CA ARG A 218 5.37 -0.57 -22.79
C ARG A 218 5.36 0.83 -22.19
N ARG A 219 4.89 0.99 -20.95
CA ARG A 219 4.90 2.28 -20.26
C ARG A 219 6.07 2.35 -19.31
N GLU A 220 6.55 3.57 -19.14
CA GLU A 220 7.56 3.88 -18.14
C GLU A 220 6.81 4.17 -16.83
N ILE A 221 6.76 3.16 -15.95
CA ILE A 221 6.27 3.30 -14.58
C ILE A 221 7.48 3.22 -13.67
N PHE A 222 7.89 4.38 -13.18
CA PHE A 222 8.86 4.50 -12.11
C PHE A 222 8.23 4.08 -10.79
N THR A 223 8.96 3.42 -9.91
CA THR A 223 8.42 2.88 -8.66
C THR A 223 9.20 3.38 -7.45
N ILE A 224 8.47 3.93 -6.48
CA ILE A 224 8.98 4.33 -5.17
C ILE A 224 8.38 3.39 -4.13
N GLY A 225 9.21 2.48 -3.64
CA GLY A 225 8.91 1.53 -2.59
C GLY A 225 8.97 2.19 -1.22
N LEU A 226 7.95 1.99 -0.39
CA LEU A 226 7.96 2.43 1.01
C LEU A 226 8.27 1.25 1.91
N ALA A 227 9.24 1.42 2.80
CA ALA A 227 9.52 0.43 3.83
C ALA A 227 8.28 0.20 4.69
N CYS A 228 7.94 -1.07 4.92
CA CYS A 228 6.68 -1.47 5.54
C CYS A 228 6.90 -2.59 6.55
N HIS A 229 6.62 -2.31 7.82
CA HIS A 229 6.54 -3.33 8.87
C HIS A 229 5.17 -4.04 8.88
N GLY A 230 4.13 -3.36 8.39
CA GLY A 230 2.76 -3.85 8.33
C GLY A 230 1.77 -2.68 8.30
N THR A 231 0.51 -3.00 8.03
CA THR A 231 -0.59 -2.02 7.99
C THR A 231 -1.71 -2.43 8.94
N LEU A 232 -2.80 -1.67 8.99
CA LEU A 232 -3.94 -1.93 9.85
C LEU A 232 -5.20 -2.20 9.03
N GLU A 233 -6.10 -3.01 9.59
CA GLU A 233 -7.49 -3.05 9.20
C GLU A 233 -8.14 -1.67 9.41
N LYS A 234 -9.10 -1.30 8.55
CA LYS A 234 -9.75 0.02 8.60
C LYS A 234 -10.42 0.28 9.95
N GLU A 235 -10.90 -0.78 10.59
CA GLU A 235 -11.58 -0.79 11.88
C GLU A 235 -10.71 -0.19 12.98
N GLY A 236 -9.38 -0.36 12.92
CA GLY A 236 -8.46 0.22 13.89
C GLY A 236 -8.52 1.75 13.93
N THR A 237 -8.78 2.38 12.79
CA THR A 237 -8.94 3.85 12.72
C THR A 237 -10.29 4.28 13.29
N THR A 238 -11.38 3.60 12.91
CA THR A 238 -12.72 3.91 13.40
C THR A 238 -12.87 3.66 14.90
N GLU A 239 -12.23 2.60 15.43
CA GLU A 239 -12.26 2.28 16.86
C GLU A 239 -11.49 3.29 17.69
N LEU A 240 -10.34 3.75 17.19
CA LEU A 240 -9.57 4.83 17.82
C LEU A 240 -10.43 6.10 17.96
N LEU A 241 -11.18 6.48 16.92
CA LEU A 241 -12.08 7.63 16.95
C LEU A 241 -13.27 7.41 17.89
N SER A 242 -13.87 6.23 17.86
CA SER A 242 -14.98 5.84 18.74
C SER A 242 -14.58 5.90 20.22
N HIS A 243 -13.40 5.39 20.57
CA HIS A 243 -12.88 5.45 21.94
C HIS A 243 -12.65 6.89 22.42
N ARG A 244 -12.32 7.80 21.50
CA ARG A 244 -12.23 9.25 21.76
C ARG A 244 -13.57 9.98 21.73
N ARG A 245 -14.67 9.29 21.42
CA ARG A 245 -16.02 9.86 21.24
C ARG A 245 -16.03 10.98 20.20
N LEU A 246 -15.23 10.83 19.15
CA LEU A 246 -15.09 11.80 18.07
C LEU A 246 -15.90 11.33 16.85
N PRO A 247 -17.01 11.99 16.52
CA PRO A 247 -17.79 11.67 15.33
C PRO A 247 -17.03 12.08 14.07
N GLN A 248 -17.07 11.23 13.04
CA GLN A 248 -16.31 11.41 11.79
C GLN A 248 -16.72 12.68 11.04
N GLU A 249 -17.98 13.09 11.15
CA GLU A 249 -18.55 14.29 10.52
C GLU A 249 -17.94 15.59 11.04
N LYS A 250 -17.22 15.56 12.16
CA LYS A 250 -16.49 16.71 12.70
C LYS A 250 -15.03 16.75 12.25
N ILE A 251 -14.55 15.71 11.57
CA ILE A 251 -13.15 15.59 11.15
C ILE A 251 -13.00 16.29 9.80
N LYS A 252 -12.00 17.16 9.70
CA LYS A 252 -11.57 17.77 8.44
C LYS A 252 -10.43 16.98 7.81
N ARG A 253 -9.49 16.49 8.63
CA ARG A 253 -8.33 15.73 8.16
C ARG A 253 -7.82 14.79 9.24
N PHE A 254 -7.47 13.57 8.84
CA PHE A 254 -6.79 12.60 9.69
C PHE A 254 -5.30 12.55 9.37
N PHE A 255 -4.48 12.37 10.39
CA PHE A 255 -3.04 12.19 10.27
C PHE A 255 -2.64 10.95 11.07
N TYR A 256 -2.14 9.91 10.40
CA TYR A 256 -1.52 8.78 11.09
C TYR A 256 -0.20 9.17 11.79
N ARG A 257 0.46 10.20 11.25
CA ARG A 257 1.60 10.90 11.83
C ARG A 257 1.44 12.40 11.60
N GLY A 258 0.96 13.11 12.62
CA GLY A 258 0.93 14.57 12.69
C GLY A 258 1.86 15.10 13.78
N GLY A 259 2.22 16.37 13.69
CA GLY A 259 3.20 17.01 14.57
C GLY A 259 4.64 16.67 14.20
N ASN A 260 5.57 16.94 15.11
CA ASN A 260 7.00 16.68 14.89
C ASN A 260 7.30 15.19 14.84
N PHE A 261 8.31 14.78 14.06
CA PHE A 261 8.83 13.42 14.04
C PHE A 261 9.11 12.95 15.48
N PRO A 262 8.69 11.74 15.88
CA PRO A 262 8.15 10.61 15.11
C PRO A 262 6.66 10.70 14.72
N GLY A 263 5.99 11.78 15.12
CA GLY A 263 4.59 12.05 14.88
C GLY A 263 3.66 11.31 15.83
N LYS A 264 2.38 11.66 15.72
CA LYS A 264 1.27 11.06 16.46
C LYS A 264 0.01 11.00 15.60
N PHE A 265 -0.81 9.96 15.79
CA PHE A 265 -2.22 9.97 15.39
C PHE A 265 -2.90 11.25 15.88
N GLN A 266 -3.30 12.08 14.93
CA GLN A 266 -3.87 13.39 15.17
C GLN A 266 -5.01 13.62 14.18
N ILE A 267 -5.98 14.44 14.56
CA ILE A 267 -6.98 14.97 13.65
C ILE A 267 -6.95 16.49 13.63
N GLU A 268 -7.40 17.05 12.52
CA GLU A 268 -7.88 18.42 12.42
C GLU A 268 -9.40 18.37 12.30
N THR A 269 -10.10 19.10 13.16
CA THR A 269 -11.57 19.19 13.15
C THR A 269 -12.06 20.33 12.24
N LEU A 270 -13.34 20.32 11.88
CA LEU A 270 -13.95 21.36 11.04
C LEU A 270 -13.91 22.77 11.67
N ASP A 271 -13.90 22.86 13.00
CA ASP A 271 -13.73 24.11 13.75
C ASP A 271 -12.25 24.53 13.92
N GLY A 272 -11.32 23.80 13.28
CA GLY A 272 -9.90 24.14 13.21
C GLY A 272 -9.06 23.68 14.39
N GLN A 273 -9.61 22.89 15.32
CA GLN A 273 -8.83 22.33 16.42
C GLN A 273 -7.95 21.17 15.93
N ARG A 274 -6.76 21.04 16.52
CA ARG A 274 -5.93 19.85 16.36
C ARG A 274 -5.95 19.03 17.63
N LEU A 275 -6.33 17.76 17.50
CA LEU A 275 -6.52 16.85 18.62
C LEU A 275 -5.67 15.61 18.45
N ASP A 276 -4.91 15.28 19.49
CA ASP A 276 -4.13 14.05 19.55
C ASP A 276 -5.02 12.89 19.99
N LEU A 277 -4.96 11.78 19.23
CA LEU A 277 -5.83 10.62 19.45
C LEU A 277 -5.28 9.63 20.47
N HIS A 278 -4.08 9.83 21.01
CA HIS A 278 -3.52 9.02 22.11
C HIS A 278 -2.81 9.87 23.15
N ARG A 279 -2.57 9.28 24.33
CA ARG A 279 -2.06 9.99 25.52
C ARG A 279 -0.55 10.06 25.60
N PHE A 280 0.15 9.20 24.86
CA PHE A 280 1.61 9.20 24.82
C PHE A 280 2.09 10.23 23.80
N ASP A 281 3.21 10.88 24.08
CA ASP A 281 3.81 11.88 23.20
C ASP A 281 4.42 11.28 21.92
N TYR A 282 4.29 9.96 21.75
CA TYR A 282 4.85 9.19 20.65
C TYR A 282 3.82 8.20 20.08
N LYS A 283 3.81 8.11 18.74
CA LYS A 283 3.00 7.16 17.94
C LYS A 283 3.02 5.74 18.50
N ASP A 284 4.16 5.29 19.03
CA ASP A 284 4.39 3.94 19.52
C ASP A 284 3.40 3.53 20.62
N GLY A 285 2.77 4.48 21.32
CA GLY A 285 1.66 4.16 22.22
C GLY A 285 0.49 3.51 21.47
N ALA A 286 -0.28 4.30 20.72
CA ALA A 286 -1.48 3.78 20.06
C ALA A 286 -1.19 2.86 18.88
N TYR A 287 -0.13 3.13 18.11
CA TYR A 287 0.18 2.28 16.96
C TYR A 287 0.52 0.87 17.39
N ASN A 288 1.28 0.67 18.47
CA ASN A 288 1.65 -0.69 18.89
C ASN A 288 0.42 -1.49 19.34
N TYR A 289 -0.50 -0.89 20.08
CA TYR A 289 -1.76 -1.57 20.43
C TYR A 289 -2.61 -1.87 19.20
N LEU A 290 -2.79 -0.89 18.31
CA LEU A 290 -3.57 -1.08 17.10
C LEU A 290 -2.93 -2.13 16.18
N TYR A 291 -1.61 -2.13 16.08
CA TYR A 291 -0.85 -3.14 15.32
C TYR A 291 -1.12 -4.53 15.88
N HIS A 292 -1.04 -4.75 17.19
CA HIS A 292 -1.31 -6.07 17.75
C HIS A 292 -2.76 -6.55 17.58
N LEU A 293 -3.73 -5.64 17.46
CA LEU A 293 -5.16 -5.97 17.39
C LEU A 293 -5.72 -6.00 15.96
N TYR A 294 -5.21 -5.13 15.08
CA TYR A 294 -5.75 -4.83 13.77
C TYR A 294 -4.75 -5.10 12.64
N THR A 295 -3.64 -5.80 12.88
CA THR A 295 -2.75 -6.18 11.77
C THR A 295 -3.39 -7.28 10.92
N PRO A 296 -3.46 -7.10 9.58
CA PRO A 296 -3.82 -8.17 8.67
C PRO A 296 -2.92 -9.38 8.84
N GLN A 297 -3.48 -10.60 8.87
CA GLN A 297 -2.69 -11.83 9.02
C GLN A 297 -1.58 -11.95 7.97
N ARG A 298 -1.85 -11.55 6.72
CA ARG A 298 -0.84 -11.55 5.65
C ARG A 298 0.40 -10.70 5.97
N CYS A 299 0.26 -9.60 6.71
CA CYS A 299 1.40 -8.76 7.09
C CYS A 299 2.39 -9.50 8.00
N LEU A 300 1.91 -10.42 8.84
CA LEU A 300 2.75 -11.22 9.76
C LEU A 300 3.61 -12.27 9.02
N MET A 301 3.32 -12.51 7.75
CA MET A 301 4.01 -13.48 6.89
C MET A 301 4.77 -12.81 5.74
N CYS A 302 4.81 -11.47 5.70
CA CYS A 302 5.42 -10.72 4.60
C CYS A 302 6.95 -10.75 4.74
N PRO A 303 7.70 -11.20 3.71
CA PRO A 303 9.16 -11.16 3.74
C PRO A 303 9.74 -9.82 3.25
N ASP A 304 8.95 -9.00 2.55
CA ASP A 304 9.43 -7.74 1.95
C ASP A 304 9.24 -6.55 2.90
N TYR A 305 10.28 -6.19 3.63
CA TYR A 305 10.28 -4.97 4.44
C TYR A 305 10.60 -3.74 3.60
N SER A 306 11.64 -3.80 2.76
CA SER A 306 12.24 -2.63 2.10
C SER A 306 11.68 -2.32 0.72
N ALA A 307 10.64 -3.03 0.28
CA ALA A 307 10.09 -2.94 -1.08
C ALA A 307 11.19 -3.21 -2.13
N GLU A 308 11.86 -4.36 -2.01
CA GLU A 308 13.13 -4.70 -2.66
C GLU A 308 13.12 -4.64 -4.20
N PHE A 309 11.93 -4.63 -4.81
CA PHE A 309 11.74 -4.63 -6.26
C PHE A 309 11.24 -3.28 -6.82
N ALA A 310 11.31 -2.21 -6.01
CA ALA A 310 11.10 -0.84 -6.44
C ALA A 310 12.38 -0.24 -7.04
N ASP A 311 12.25 0.81 -7.85
CA ASP A 311 13.40 1.51 -8.45
C ASP A 311 14.11 2.39 -7.40
N ILE A 312 13.35 2.95 -6.46
CA ILE A 312 13.86 3.59 -5.24
C ILE A 312 13.08 3.04 -4.04
N SER A 313 13.78 2.64 -2.99
CA SER A 313 13.18 2.30 -1.70
C SER A 313 13.43 3.41 -0.68
N VAL A 314 12.40 3.75 0.09
CA VAL A 314 12.46 4.82 1.09
C VAL A 314 11.98 4.29 2.44
N SER A 315 12.82 4.45 3.45
CA SER A 315 12.48 4.24 4.86
C SER A 315 12.52 5.57 5.61
N ASP A 316 12.05 5.55 6.84
CA ASP A 316 12.40 6.59 7.80
C ASP A 316 13.68 6.17 8.54
N PHE A 317 14.52 7.13 8.96
CA PHE A 317 15.75 6.83 9.68
C PHE A 317 15.59 6.99 11.20
N TRP A 318 15.16 5.92 11.87
CA TRP A 318 14.87 5.89 13.31
C TRP A 318 16.12 5.64 14.18
N VAL A 319 17.10 6.54 14.15
CA VAL A 319 18.32 6.39 14.98
C VAL A 319 18.29 7.32 16.19
N ARG A 320 18.61 6.74 17.35
CA ARG A 320 18.77 7.45 18.62
C ARG A 320 20.23 7.46 19.05
N GLY A 321 20.66 8.54 19.69
CA GLY A 321 21.95 8.66 20.34
C GLY A 321 22.03 7.86 21.65
N GLU A 322 23.20 7.89 22.29
CA GLU A 322 23.42 7.25 23.59
C GLU A 322 22.57 7.88 24.71
N ASP A 323 22.15 9.13 24.54
CA ASP A 323 21.22 9.85 25.40
C ASP A 323 19.75 9.41 25.22
N GLY A 324 19.48 8.56 24.23
CA GLY A 324 18.14 8.09 23.89
C GLY A 324 17.34 9.07 23.02
N GLU A 325 17.91 10.21 22.65
CA GLU A 325 17.26 11.21 21.79
C GLU A 325 17.46 10.87 20.31
N TYR A 326 16.51 11.27 19.45
CA TYR A 326 16.66 11.06 18.01
C TYR A 326 17.82 11.91 17.46
N LEU A 327 18.67 11.31 16.64
CA LEU A 327 19.77 12.04 15.97
C LEU A 327 19.23 13.05 14.95
N HIS A 328 18.02 12.80 14.42
CA HIS A 328 17.34 13.63 13.41
C HIS A 328 15.89 13.93 13.84
N PRO A 329 15.68 14.80 14.85
CA PRO A 329 14.36 15.11 15.39
C PRO A 329 13.46 15.87 14.40
N GLU A 330 14.03 16.46 13.35
CA GLU A 330 13.32 17.08 12.22
C GLU A 330 12.71 16.05 11.25
N GLY A 331 13.05 14.77 11.39
CA GLY A 331 12.65 13.71 10.48
C GLY A 331 13.57 13.64 9.25
N THR A 332 14.09 12.45 9.00
CA THR A 332 14.92 12.12 7.85
C THR A 332 14.43 10.81 7.23
N SER A 333 14.76 10.63 5.95
CA SER A 333 14.44 9.45 5.14
C SER A 333 15.71 8.84 4.57
#